data_AF-A0A661LIK0-F1
#
_entry.id   AF-A0A661LIK0-F1
#
_cell.length_a   1.000
_cell.length_b   1.000
_cell.length_c   1.000
_cell.angle_alpha   90.00
_cell.angle_beta   90.00
_cell.angle_gamma   90.00
#
_symmetry.space_group_name_H-M   'P 1'
#
loop_
_entity.id
_entity.type
_entity.pdbx_description
1 polymer ?
#
loop_
_entity_poly.entity_id
_entity_poly.type
_entity_poly.pdbx_seq_one_letter_code
_entity_poly.pdbx_strand_id
1 'polypeptide(L)'
;VLITLASYNVGHGHILDAQKIAKERNLDPNSWSSLEVILPLLRYRKYYRKTKNGYCRGTEAVRYVNRILTYYDILKREAIS
;
A
#
# COMPACT_ATOMS: atom_id res chain seq x y z
N VAL A 1 10.88 2.29 2.73
CA VAL A 1 10.15 3.28 3.56
C VAL A 1 8.64 3.30 3.25
N LEU A 2 8.19 3.52 2.02
CA LEU A 2 6.74 3.65 1.72
C LEU A 2 5.92 2.40 2.09
N ILE A 3 6.43 1.21 1.81
CA ILE A 3 5.79 -0.06 2.21
C ILE A 3 5.69 -0.16 3.73
N THR A 4 6.68 0.34 4.48
CA THR A 4 6.65 0.40 5.94
C THR A 4 5.55 1.35 6.44
N LEU A 5 5.39 2.52 5.81
CA LEU A 5 4.31 3.46 6.13
C LEU A 5 2.93 2.85 5.84
N ALA A 6 2.77 2.16 4.70
CA ALA A 6 1.55 1.43 4.41
C ALA A 6 1.29 0.30 5.42
N SER A 7 2.33 -0.47 5.77
CA SER A 7 2.27 -1.52 6.78
C SER A 7 1.87 -0.99 8.16
N TYR A 8 2.19 0.25 8.48
CA TYR A 8 1.76 0.89 9.72
C TYR A 8 0.25 1.18 9.72
N ASN A 9 -0.32 1.54 8.56
CA ASN A 9 -1.74 1.85 8.43
C ASN A 9 -2.64 0.61 8.29
N VAL A 10 -2.27 -0.36 7.44
CA VAL A 10 -3.08 -1.57 7.18
C VAL A 10 -2.52 -2.84 7.81
N GLY A 11 -1.38 -2.78 8.51
CA GLY A 11 -0.75 -3.96 9.08
C GLY A 11 0.07 -4.77 8.07
N HIS A 12 1.10 -5.44 8.58
CA HIS A 12 2.04 -6.21 7.76
C HIS A 12 1.39 -7.39 7.04
N GLY A 13 0.40 -8.05 7.65
CA GLY A 13 -0.31 -9.17 7.03
C GLY A 13 -0.96 -8.80 5.69
N HIS A 14 -1.59 -7.62 5.61
CA HIS A 14 -2.20 -7.16 4.36
C HIS A 14 -1.18 -6.74 3.30
N ILE A 15 0.03 -6.32 3.71
CA ILE A 15 1.15 -6.13 2.78
C ILE A 15 1.54 -7.47 2.18
N LEU A 16 1.73 -8.52 2.98
CA LEU A 16 2.07 -9.86 2.47
C LEU A 16 1.01 -10.39 1.50
N ASP A 17 -0.27 -10.16 1.80
CA ASP A 17 -1.37 -10.51 0.90
C ASP A 17 -1.31 -9.75 -0.43
N ALA A 18 -1.01 -8.44 -0.39
CA ALA A 18 -0.83 -7.64 -1.59
C ALA A 18 0.41 -8.09 -2.40
N GLN A 19 1.51 -8.43 -1.73
CA GLN A 19 2.72 -8.97 -2.37
C GLN A 19 2.45 -10.28 -3.10
N LYS A 20 1.65 -11.17 -2.50
CA LYS A 20 1.24 -12.42 -3.15
C LYS A 20 0.44 -12.15 -4.43
N ILE A 21 -0.54 -11.24 -4.37
CA ILE A 21 -1.34 -10.87 -5.54
C ILE A 21 -0.49 -10.16 -6.60
N ALA A 22 0.50 -9.36 -6.21
CA ALA A 22 1.43 -8.72 -7.15
C ALA A 22 2.23 -9.78 -7.94
N LYS A 23 2.76 -10.80 -7.26
CA LYS A 23 3.43 -11.94 -7.91
C LYS A 23 2.51 -12.67 -8.87
N GLU A 24 1.28 -12.96 -8.48
CA GLU A 24 0.26 -13.61 -9.35
C GLU A 24 -0.05 -12.80 -10.61
N ARG A 25 0.25 -11.50 -10.62
CA ARG A 25 0.03 -10.58 -11.74
C ARG A 25 1.29 -10.19 -12.49
N ASN A 26 2.42 -10.85 -12.24
CA ASN A 26 3.73 -10.51 -12.81
C ASN A 26 4.14 -9.04 -12.54
N LEU A 27 3.75 -8.49 -11.38
CA LEU A 27 4.20 -7.20 -10.89
C LEU A 27 5.31 -7.41 -9.84
N ASP A 28 6.16 -6.40 -9.65
CA ASP A 28 7.22 -6.46 -8.64
C ASP A 28 6.63 -6.33 -7.22
N PRO A 29 6.61 -7.41 -6.41
CA PRO A 29 6.04 -7.40 -5.06
C PRO A 29 6.81 -6.53 -4.07
N ASN A 30 8.03 -6.09 -4.39
CA ASN A 30 8.85 -5.27 -3.51
C ASN A 30 8.80 -3.78 -3.86
N SER A 31 8.14 -3.42 -4.96
CA SER A 31 7.95 -2.03 -5.36
C SER A 31 6.67 -1.43 -4.76
N TRP A 32 6.78 -0.19 -4.27
CA TRP A 32 5.58 0.53 -3.80
C TRP A 32 4.58 0.75 -4.93
N SER A 33 5.03 1.08 -6.14
CA SER A 33 4.16 1.32 -7.31
C SER A 33 3.26 0.13 -7.62
N SER A 34 3.78 -1.10 -7.52
CA SER A 34 2.96 -2.30 -7.69
C SER A 34 1.97 -2.47 -6.54
N LEU A 35 2.43 -2.32 -5.29
CA LEU A 35 1.57 -2.50 -4.11
C LEU A 35 0.48 -1.43 -3.99
N GLU A 36 0.72 -0.21 -4.44
CA GLU A 36 -0.25 0.88 -4.52
C GLU A 36 -1.45 0.51 -5.41
N VAL A 37 -1.21 -0.20 -6.51
CA VAL A 37 -2.27 -0.70 -7.40
C VAL A 37 -3.00 -1.90 -6.81
N ILE A 38 -2.29 -2.76 -6.08
CA ILE A 38 -2.84 -4.02 -5.55
C ILE A 38 -3.64 -3.83 -4.26
N LEU A 39 -3.17 -3.01 -3.32
CA LEU A 39 -3.79 -2.83 -2.01
C LEU A 39 -5.30 -2.51 -2.08
N PRO A 40 -5.77 -1.58 -2.94
CA PRO A 40 -7.20 -1.31 -3.10
C PRO A 40 -8.03 -2.53 -3.51
N LEU A 41 -7.42 -3.52 -4.16
CA LEU A 41 -8.12 -4.72 -4.63
C LEU A 41 -8.54 -5.63 -3.47
N LEU A 42 -7.84 -5.59 -2.33
CA LEU A 42 -8.20 -6.36 -1.13
C LEU A 42 -9.54 -5.97 -0.52
N ARG A 43 -10.22 -4.92 -1.02
CA ARG A 43 -11.61 -4.61 -0.66
C ARG A 43 -12.62 -5.52 -1.36
N TYR A 44 -12.28 -6.09 -2.51
CA TYR A 44 -13.23 -6.88 -3.31
C TYR A 44 -13.12 -8.36 -2.95
N ARG A 45 -14.29 -8.99 -2.71
CA ARG A 45 -14.42 -10.41 -2.33
C ARG A 45 -13.66 -11.36 -3.24
N LYS A 46 -13.58 -11.06 -4.54
CA LYS A 46 -12.83 -11.89 -5.50
C LYS A 46 -11.34 -12.04 -5.16
N TYR A 47 -10.74 -11.04 -4.51
CA TYR A 47 -9.33 -11.06 -4.10
C TYR A 47 -9.17 -11.51 -2.66
N TYR A 48 -9.83 -10.85 -1.70
CA TYR A 48 -9.54 -11.09 -0.28
C TYR A 48 -9.92 -12.48 0.20
N ARG A 49 -10.85 -13.18 -0.46
CA ARG A 49 -11.22 -14.56 -0.09
C ARG A 49 -10.06 -15.55 -0.30
N LYS A 50 -9.06 -15.19 -1.10
CA LYS A 50 -7.89 -16.02 -1.44
C LYS A 50 -6.64 -15.63 -0.62
N THR A 51 -6.77 -14.66 0.27
CA THR A 51 -5.67 -14.12 1.07
C THR A 51 -5.79 -14.54 2.53
N LYS A 52 -4.68 -14.50 3.27
CA LYS A 52 -4.65 -15.03 4.65
C LYS A 52 -5.38 -14.12 5.62
N ASN A 53 -5.23 -12.80 5.45
CA ASN A 53 -5.75 -11.82 6.41
C ASN A 53 -7.11 -11.25 5.98
N GLY A 54 -7.64 -11.67 4.82
CA GLY A 54 -8.97 -11.31 4.38
C GLY A 54 -9.11 -9.85 3.97
N TYR A 55 -10.31 -9.30 4.21
CA TYR A 55 -10.72 -7.99 3.72
C TYR A 55 -9.82 -6.87 4.27
N CYS A 56 -9.41 -5.96 3.40
CA CYS A 56 -8.65 -4.78 3.78
C CYS A 56 -9.15 -3.54 3.03
N ARG A 57 -9.20 -2.40 3.72
CA ARG A 57 -9.43 -1.07 3.13
C ARG A 57 -8.13 -0.50 2.54
N GLY A 58 -7.51 -1.22 1.60
CA GLY A 58 -6.17 -0.87 1.11
C GLY A 58 -6.05 0.49 0.42
N THR A 59 -7.16 1.08 -0.04
CA THR A 59 -7.20 2.48 -0.51
C THR A 59 -6.81 3.48 0.57
N GLU A 60 -7.11 3.20 1.84
CA GLU A 60 -6.74 4.08 2.97
C GLU A 60 -5.22 4.06 3.21
N ALA A 61 -4.56 2.91 3.05
CA ALA A 61 -3.09 2.84 3.12
C ALA A 61 -2.43 3.68 2.03
N VAL A 62 -2.94 3.60 0.79
CA VAL A 62 -2.43 4.40 -0.32
C VAL A 62 -2.59 5.89 -0.03
N ARG A 63 -3.78 6.31 0.41
CA ARG A 63 -4.05 7.71 0.81
C ARG A 63 -3.15 8.18 1.94
N TYR A 64 -2.93 7.32 2.94
CA TYR A 64 -2.06 7.61 4.08
C TYR A 64 -0.62 7.88 3.63
N VAL A 65 -0.05 7.02 2.79
CA VAL A 65 1.31 7.21 2.25
C VAL A 65 1.38 8.49 1.40
N ASN A 66 0.42 8.72 0.51
CA ASN A 66 0.40 9.91 -0.35
C ASN A 66 0.32 11.19 0.48
N ARG A 67 -0.47 11.21 1.56
CA ARG A 67 -0.57 12.35 2.46
C ARG A 67 0.76 12.67 3.15
N ILE A 68 1.48 11.65 3.63
CA ILE A 68 2.81 11.83 4.23
C ILE A 68 3.78 12.42 3.21
N LEU A 69 3.77 11.91 1.97
CA LEU A 69 4.64 12.41 0.91
C LEU A 69 4.33 13.86 0.56
N THR A 70 3.04 14.24 0.48
CA THR A 70 2.64 15.64 0.26
C THR A 70 3.16 16.56 1.35
N TYR A 71 2.99 16.19 2.64
CA TYR A 71 3.50 17.03 3.73
C TYR A 71 5.03 17.08 3.76
N TYR A 72 5.71 15.97 3.51
CA TYR A 72 7.16 15.93 3.43
C TYR A 72 7.67 16.88 2.33
N ASP A 73 7.03 16.90 1.16
CA ASP A 73 7.38 17.79 0.06
C ASP A 73 7.13 19.27 0.40
N ILE A 74 6.01 19.60 1.05
CA ILE A 74 5.71 20.97 1.50
C ILE A 74 6.78 21.45 2.48
N LEU A 75 7.05 20.69 3.54
CA LEU A 75 8.04 21.05 4.56
C LEU A 75 9.44 21.20 3.98
N LYS A 76 9.80 20.34 3.02
CA LYS A 76 11.08 20.43 2.33
C LYS A 76 11.19 21.71 1.50
N ARG A 77 10.11 22.15 0.84
CA ARG A 77 10.10 23.41 0.07
C ARG A 77 10.22 24.62 1.00
N GLU A 78 9.46 24.65 2.10
CA GLU A 78 9.51 25.72 3.11
C GLU A 78 10.88 25.85 3.79
N ALA A 79 11.58 24.73 3.99
CA ALA A 79 12.92 24.75 4.58
C ALA A 79 14.02 25.24 3.61
N ILE A 80 13.75 25.27 2.30
CA ILE A 80 14.67 25.68 1.25
C ILE A 80 14.41 27.14 0.81
N SER A 81 13.19 27.64 1.02
CA SER A 81 12.80 29.05 0.81
C SER A 81 13.24 29.94 1.96
#